data_AF-A0A1F6PAR3-F1
#
_entry.id   AF-A0A1F6PAR3-F1
#
_cell.length_a   1.000
_cell.length_b   1.000
_cell.length_c   1.000
_cell.angle_alpha   90.00
_cell.angle_beta   90.00
_cell.angle_gamma   90.00
#
_symmetry.space_group_name_H-M   'P 1'
#
loop_
_entity.id
_entity.type
_entity.pdbx_description
1 polymer ?
#
loop_
_entity_poly.entity_id
_entity_poly.type
_entity_poly.pdbx_seq_one_letter_code
_entity_poly.pdbx_strand_id
1 'polypeptide(L)'
;MLEAQMQDQIVKALEEALKGKKQVKVTFKKEAIPDLQYLSGMIGGGYVSLSADDQKILGIVRFTNDWGRDHNRTMVITLTDHFDQDFFVGRMSRRNVLEKIEAIK
;
A
#
# COMPACT_ATOMS: atom_id res chain seq x y z
N MET A 1 -17.36 1.10 11.85
CA MET A 1 -17.68 2.30 11.02
C MET A 1 -16.45 2.84 10.29
N LEU A 2 -15.30 3.07 10.94
CA LEU A 2 -14.09 3.57 10.27
C LEU A 2 -13.49 2.59 9.22
N GLU A 3 -13.57 1.29 9.45
CA GLU A 3 -13.03 0.28 8.51
C GLU A 3 -13.78 0.24 7.18
N ALA A 4 -15.11 0.39 7.20
CA ALA A 4 -15.92 0.44 5.99
C ALA A 4 -15.58 1.67 5.12
N GLN A 5 -15.34 2.82 5.75
CA GLN A 5 -14.96 4.04 5.05
C GLN A 5 -13.59 3.94 4.38
N MET A 6 -12.60 3.33 5.05
CA MET A 6 -11.27 3.13 4.44
C MET A 6 -11.32 2.10 3.31
N GLN A 7 -12.09 1.03 3.46
CA GLN A 7 -12.28 0.04 2.41
C GLN A 7 -12.86 0.69 1.13
N ASP A 8 -13.89 1.51 1.25
CA ASP A 8 -14.49 2.22 0.11
C ASP A 8 -13.48 3.16 -0.56
N GLN A 9 -12.65 3.86 0.22
CA GLN A 9 -11.57 4.71 -0.30
C GLN A 9 -10.52 3.90 -1.08
N ILE A 10 -10.13 2.72 -0.56
CA ILE A 10 -9.20 1.83 -1.24
C ILE A 10 -9.81 1.37 -2.56
N VAL A 11 -11.04 0.85 -2.56
CA VAL A 11 -11.71 0.36 -3.77
C VAL A 11 -11.79 1.46 -4.82
N LYS A 12 -12.24 2.66 -4.45
CA LYS A 12 -12.34 3.79 -5.38
C LYS A 12 -10.98 4.18 -5.97
N ALA A 13 -9.94 4.27 -5.15
CA ALA A 13 -8.60 4.61 -5.62
C ALA A 13 -8.04 3.53 -6.57
N LEU A 14 -8.31 2.25 -6.31
CA LEU A 14 -7.90 1.16 -7.19
C LEU A 14 -8.65 1.21 -8.53
N GLU A 15 -9.96 1.43 -8.53
CA GLU A 15 -10.75 1.57 -9.77
C GLU A 15 -10.26 2.74 -10.63
N GLU A 16 -9.91 3.87 -10.02
CA GLU A 16 -9.33 5.02 -10.72
C GLU A 16 -7.93 4.68 -11.27
N ALA A 17 -7.09 4.02 -10.47
CA ALA A 17 -5.73 3.64 -10.90
C ALA A 17 -5.76 2.63 -12.06
N LEU A 18 -6.65 1.64 -12.03
CA LEU A 18 -6.80 0.62 -13.07
C LEU A 18 -7.26 1.19 -14.42
N LYS A 19 -7.96 2.33 -14.41
CA LYS A 19 -8.34 3.07 -15.63
C LYS A 19 -7.25 4.01 -16.13
N GLY A 20 -6.24 4.28 -15.32
CA GLY A 20 -5.18 5.25 -15.58
C GLY A 20 -3.79 4.63 -15.58
N LYS A 21 -2.88 5.21 -14.80
CA LYS A 21 -1.46 4.83 -14.75
C LYS A 21 -1.17 3.51 -14.05
N LYS A 22 -2.19 2.79 -13.57
CA LYS A 22 -2.05 1.60 -12.71
C LYS A 22 -1.18 1.87 -11.48
N GLN A 23 -1.27 3.07 -10.90
CA GLN A 23 -0.48 3.49 -9.75
C GLN A 23 -1.34 4.11 -8.67
N VAL A 24 -1.06 3.74 -7.42
CA VAL A 24 -1.65 4.36 -6.23
C VAL A 24 -0.55 4.87 -5.32
N LYS A 25 -0.78 6.04 -4.73
CA LYS A 25 0.03 6.57 -3.63
C LYS A 25 -0.65 6.18 -2.33
N VAL A 26 0.06 5.46 -1.48
CA VAL A 26 -0.43 5.04 -0.16
C VAL A 26 0.38 5.72 0.92
N THR A 27 -0.29 6.14 2.00
CA THR A 27 0.35 6.57 3.24
C THR A 27 -0.08 5.62 4.35
N PHE A 28 0.88 4.91 4.93
CA PHE A 28 0.68 3.99 6.05
C PHE A 28 0.57 4.74 7.37
N LYS A 29 -0.18 4.18 8.32
CA LYS A 29 -0.16 4.68 9.71
C LYS A 29 1.15 4.36 10.40
N LYS A 30 1.46 5.08 11.49
CA LYS A 30 2.71 4.88 12.25
C LYS A 30 2.80 3.48 12.83
N GLU A 31 1.68 2.95 13.31
CA GLU A 31 1.53 1.63 13.90
C GLU A 31 1.46 0.47 12.89
N ALA A 32 1.41 0.74 11.58
CA ALA A 32 1.21 -0.27 10.54
C ALA A 32 2.47 -1.07 10.15
N ILE A 33 3.62 -0.83 10.82
CA ILE A 33 4.89 -1.52 10.51
C ILE A 33 4.77 -3.05 10.51
N PRO A 34 4.09 -3.70 11.48
CA PRO A 34 3.90 -5.15 11.48
C PRO A 34 3.13 -5.67 10.26
N ASP A 35 2.27 -4.84 9.67
CA ASP A 35 1.43 -5.20 8.53
C ASP A 35 2.16 -5.03 7.17
N LEU A 36 3.35 -4.41 7.15
CA LEU A 36 4.21 -4.29 5.96
C LEU A 36 4.68 -5.64 5.40
N GLN A 37 4.57 -6.71 6.19
CA GLN A 37 4.78 -8.07 5.70
C GLN A 37 3.80 -8.44 4.58
N TYR A 38 2.55 -7.92 4.61
CA TYR A 38 1.58 -8.20 3.55
C TYR A 38 1.96 -7.51 2.25
N LEU A 39 2.43 -6.26 2.31
CA LEU A 39 2.97 -5.57 1.14
C LEU A 39 4.16 -6.31 0.55
N SER A 40 5.07 -6.78 1.42
CA SER A 40 6.23 -7.58 0.99
C SER A 40 5.80 -8.88 0.31
N GLY A 41 4.77 -9.55 0.84
CA GLY A 41 4.18 -10.75 0.22
C GLY A 41 3.54 -10.47 -1.14
N MET A 42 2.85 -9.34 -1.30
CA MET A 42 2.28 -8.92 -2.59
C MET A 42 3.35 -8.63 -3.63
N ILE A 43 4.48 -8.03 -3.23
CA ILE A 43 5.63 -7.79 -4.10
C ILE A 43 6.25 -9.13 -4.51
N GLY A 44 6.52 -10.01 -3.55
CA GLY A 44 7.09 -11.34 -3.81
C GLY A 44 6.19 -12.24 -4.67
N GLY A 45 4.88 -12.08 -4.56
CA GLY A 45 3.89 -12.75 -5.41
C GLY A 45 3.65 -12.09 -6.76
N GLY A 46 4.29 -10.94 -7.03
CA GLY A 46 4.16 -10.23 -8.30
C GLY A 46 2.84 -9.49 -8.51
N TYR A 47 2.02 -9.30 -7.47
CA TYR A 47 0.73 -8.59 -7.57
C TYR A 47 0.93 -7.08 -7.70
N VAL A 48 1.94 -6.54 -7.01
CA VAL A 48 2.30 -5.13 -7.03
C VAL A 48 3.80 -4.97 -7.15
N SER A 49 4.24 -3.78 -7.57
CA SER A 49 5.66 -3.42 -7.55
C SER A 49 5.86 -2.04 -6.93
N LEU A 50 7.06 -1.83 -6.42
CA LEU A 50 7.55 -0.59 -5.83
C LEU A 50 8.79 -0.12 -6.61
N SER A 51 9.05 1.18 -6.57
CA SER A 51 10.35 1.72 -7.02
C SER A 51 11.50 1.09 -6.22
N ALA A 52 12.71 1.07 -6.79
CA ALA A 52 13.87 0.52 -6.11
C ALA A 52 14.15 1.24 -4.77
N ASP A 53 13.86 2.53 -4.68
CA ASP A 53 14.05 3.30 -3.46
C ASP A 53 12.95 3.02 -2.43
N ASP A 54 11.68 2.90 -2.85
CA ASP A 54 10.60 2.49 -1.94
C ASP A 54 10.82 1.08 -1.38
N GLN A 55 11.38 0.15 -2.17
CA GLN A 55 11.74 -1.18 -1.69
C GLN A 55 12.85 -1.13 -0.63
N LYS A 56 13.87 -0.26 -0.81
CA LYS A 56 14.90 -0.06 0.21
C LYS A 56 14.31 0.55 1.48
N ILE A 57 13.44 1.56 1.35
CA ILE A 57 12.76 2.18 2.50
C ILE A 57 11.95 1.11 3.25
N LEU A 58 11.14 0.32 2.54
CA LEU A 58 10.36 -0.78 3.11
C LEU A 58 11.26 -1.77 3.87
N GLY A 59 12.41 -2.14 3.29
CA GLY A 59 13.39 -3.01 3.92
C GLY A 59 13.97 -2.43 5.21
N ILE A 60 14.39 -1.15 5.18
CA ILE A 60 14.95 -0.45 6.34
C ILE A 60 13.90 -0.34 7.44
N VAL A 61 12.69 0.14 7.13
CA VAL A 61 11.61 0.31 8.11
C VAL A 61 11.26 -1.01 8.80
N ARG A 62 11.20 -2.12 8.05
CA ARG A 62 10.95 -3.44 8.61
C ARG A 62 12.10 -3.93 9.49
N PHE A 63 13.34 -3.61 9.13
CA PHE A 63 14.53 -4.02 9.88
C PHE A 63 14.68 -3.22 11.18
N THR A 64 14.49 -1.90 11.13
CA THR A 64 14.61 -1.00 12.30
C THR A 64 13.35 -0.96 13.15
N ASN A 65 12.22 -1.43 12.62
CA ASN A 65 10.89 -1.25 13.18
C ASN A 65 10.55 0.23 13.46
N ASP A 66 11.06 1.12 12.62
CA ASP A 66 10.88 2.57 12.73
C ASP A 66 10.80 3.19 11.33
N TRP A 67 9.82 4.07 11.14
CA TRP A 67 9.68 4.87 9.93
C TRP A 67 10.84 5.87 9.76
N GLY A 68 11.44 6.32 10.86
CA GLY A 68 12.49 7.34 10.93
C GLY A 68 12.00 8.74 10.58
N ARG A 69 11.36 8.91 9.42
CA ARG A 69 10.75 10.17 8.97
C ARG A 69 9.36 9.91 8.42
N ASP A 70 8.45 10.86 8.62
CA ASP A 70 7.04 10.70 8.21
C ASP A 70 6.84 10.47 6.70
N HIS A 71 7.74 10.98 5.84
CA HIS A 71 7.64 10.73 4.40
C HIS A 71 7.89 9.28 4.01
N ASN A 72 8.64 8.51 4.82
CA ASN A 72 8.88 7.09 4.57
C ASN A 72 7.61 6.23 4.71
N ARG A 73 6.54 6.80 5.33
CA ARG A 73 5.21 6.18 5.38
C ARG A 73 4.49 6.21 4.04
N THR A 74 4.97 7.00 3.09
CA THR A 74 4.30 7.22 1.82
C THR A 74 5.06 6.57 0.69
N MET A 75 4.39 5.68 -0.05
CA MET A 75 5.00 4.91 -1.14
C MET A 75 4.10 4.94 -2.38
N VAL A 76 4.71 4.83 -3.55
CA VAL A 76 3.98 4.65 -4.81
C VAL A 76 3.98 3.17 -5.17
N ILE A 77 2.79 2.59 -5.19
CA ILE A 77 2.55 1.20 -5.55
C ILE A 77 2.07 1.15 -7.00
N THR A 78 2.74 0.35 -7.83
CA THR A 78 2.30 0.04 -9.19
C THR A 78 1.56 -1.29 -9.20
N LEU A 79 0.33 -1.28 -9.71
CA LEU A 79 -0.52 -2.44 -9.90
C LEU A 79 -0.05 -3.19 -11.15
N THR A 80 0.26 -4.47 -11.01
CA THR A 80 0.72 -5.29 -12.13
C THR A 80 -0.45 -5.90 -12.90
N ASP A 81 -0.16 -6.64 -13.97
CA ASP A 81 -1.17 -7.40 -14.70
C ASP A 81 -1.70 -8.61 -13.92
N HIS A 82 -0.99 -9.05 -12.87
CA HIS A 82 -1.43 -10.11 -11.95
C HIS A 82 -2.14 -9.55 -10.72
N PHE A 83 -2.43 -8.25 -10.68
CA PHE A 83 -3.02 -7.59 -9.52
C PHE A 83 -4.35 -8.25 -9.11
N ASP A 84 -4.46 -8.59 -7.83
CA ASP A 84 -5.66 -9.12 -7.20
C ASP A 84 -6.23 -8.06 -6.25
N GLN A 85 -7.35 -7.46 -6.67
CA GLN A 85 -8.00 -6.39 -5.93
C GLN A 85 -8.55 -6.87 -4.58
N ASP A 86 -9.19 -8.03 -4.53
CA ASP A 86 -9.81 -8.54 -3.29
C ASP A 86 -8.73 -8.88 -2.27
N PHE A 87 -7.61 -9.46 -2.72
CA PHE A 87 -6.46 -9.71 -1.88
C PHE A 87 -5.86 -8.40 -1.35
N PHE A 88 -5.68 -7.39 -2.21
CA PHE A 88 -5.14 -6.10 -1.80
C PHE A 88 -6.04 -5.42 -0.78
N VAL A 89 -7.33 -5.25 -1.12
CA VAL A 89 -8.34 -4.62 -0.26
C VAL A 89 -8.40 -5.34 1.08
N GLY A 90 -8.53 -6.68 1.06
CA GLY A 90 -8.65 -7.48 2.28
C GLY A 90 -7.43 -7.42 3.21
N ARG A 91 -6.25 -7.08 2.71
CA ARG A 91 -5.04 -6.88 3.54
C ARG A 91 -4.84 -5.44 3.98
N MET A 92 -5.16 -4.47 3.12
CA MET A 92 -4.91 -3.05 3.36
C MET A 92 -6.06 -2.35 4.10
N SER A 93 -7.27 -2.89 4.07
CA SER A 93 -8.37 -2.41 4.92
C SER A 93 -8.35 -3.04 6.31
N ARG A 94 -7.79 -4.25 6.44
CA ARG A 94 -7.72 -4.99 7.69
C ARG A 94 -6.91 -4.20 8.72
N ARG A 95 -7.49 -3.98 9.90
CA ARG A 95 -6.89 -3.17 10.99
C ARG A 95 -6.63 -1.70 10.64
N ASN A 96 -7.19 -1.21 9.53
CA ASN A 96 -7.08 0.20 9.12
C ASN A 96 -5.60 0.65 9.03
N VAL A 97 -4.79 -0.08 8.26
CA VAL A 97 -3.33 0.12 8.16
C VAL A 97 -2.94 1.37 7.36
N LEU A 98 -3.84 1.87 6.52
CA LEU A 98 -3.63 3.07 5.73
C LEU A 98 -4.19 4.29 6.48
N GLU A 99 -3.45 5.38 6.39
CA GLU A 99 -3.93 6.73 6.70
C GLU A 99 -4.59 7.35 5.47
N LYS A 100 -4.04 7.07 4.28
CA LYS A 100 -4.47 7.66 3.02
C LYS A 100 -4.16 6.74 1.83
N ILE A 101 -5.01 6.78 0.80
CA ILE A 101 -4.76 6.18 -0.50
C ILE A 101 -5.35 7.04 -1.62
N GLU A 102 -4.61 7.21 -2.71
CA GLU A 102 -5.01 8.04 -3.85
C GLU A 102 -4.50 7.43 -5.17
N ALA A 103 -5.31 7.45 -6.22
CA ALA A 103 -4.86 7.12 -7.57
C ALA A 103 -3.94 8.21 -8.14
N ILE A 104 -2.87 7.80 -8.82
CA ILE A 104 -2.00 8.72 -9.56
C ILE A 104 -2.55 8.89 -10.97
N LYS A 105 -2.83 10.14 -11.35
CA LYS A 105 -3.37 10.55 -12.66
C LYS A 105 -2.26 10.91 -13.63
#